data_AF-A0A7L4PGT5-F1
#
_entry.id   AF-A0A7L4PGT5-F1
#
_cell.length_a   1.000
_cell.length_b   1.000
_cell.length_c   1.000
_cell.angle_alpha   90.00
_cell.angle_beta   90.00
_cell.angle_gamma   90.00
#
_symmetry.space_group_name_H-M   'P 1'
#
loop_
_entity.id
_entity.type
_entity.pdbx_description
1 polymer ?
#
loop_
_entity_poly.entity_id
_entity_poly.type
_entity_poly.pdbx_seq_one_letter_code
_entity_poly.pdbx_strand_id
1 'polypeptide(L)'
;MQEIHLLCGRPLIKDRMHLISAIREIQSASGSVIAALDARLVVSDRHAAFAAKKALLALAEGRNVAKDPSLEILRYASGQRQIEKALLMGPSQATERMVLVVVGDLPGEASSLVDEDGLGCTTWKKDLVMEAFGISDDEIEAVGLDRLPDLVIERVALVDAYR
;
A
#
# COMPACT_ATOMS: atom_id res chain seq x y z
N MET A 1 0.76 -16.54 -11.74
CA MET A 1 1.03 -15.38 -10.86
C MET A 1 -0.26 -14.59 -10.83
N GLN A 2 -0.82 -14.30 -9.65
CA GLN A 2 -2.09 -13.55 -9.58
C GLN A 2 -1.91 -12.15 -10.17
N GLU A 3 -2.91 -11.67 -10.90
CA GLU A 3 -2.91 -10.31 -11.42
C GLU A 3 -3.02 -9.30 -10.28
N ILE A 4 -2.40 -8.14 -10.47
CA ILE A 4 -2.41 -7.03 -9.51
C ILE A 4 -2.93 -5.82 -10.25
N HIS A 5 -4.06 -5.29 -9.80
CA HIS A 5 -4.68 -4.08 -10.32
C HIS A 5 -4.51 -2.95 -9.30
N LEU A 6 -4.31 -1.73 -9.80
CA LEU A 6 -4.24 -0.52 -8.99
C LEU A 6 -5.37 0.41 -9.41
N LEU A 7 -6.26 0.75 -8.49
CA LEU A 7 -7.28 1.78 -8.70
C LEU A 7 -6.92 3.01 -7.85
N CYS A 8 -6.94 4.19 -8.45
CA CYS A 8 -6.33 5.37 -7.84
C CYS A 8 -7.24 6.60 -7.98
N GLY A 9 -7.53 7.23 -6.85
CA GLY A 9 -8.50 8.31 -6.83
C GLY A 9 -8.94 8.68 -5.42
N ARG A 10 -10.06 9.38 -5.31
CA ARG A 10 -10.57 9.86 -4.03
C ARG A 10 -11.36 8.76 -3.31
N PRO A 11 -11.24 8.60 -1.99
CA PRO A 11 -12.08 7.66 -1.26
C PRO A 11 -13.54 8.11 -1.31
N LEU A 12 -14.43 7.23 -1.80
CA LEU A 12 -15.87 7.44 -1.76
C LEU A 12 -16.42 7.24 -0.34
N ILE A 13 -15.70 6.48 0.50
CA ILE A 13 -15.99 6.27 1.92
C ILE A 13 -14.85 6.87 2.75
N LYS A 14 -15.11 8.00 3.42
CA LYS A 14 -14.11 8.70 4.23
C LYS A 14 -13.93 8.11 5.63
N ASP A 15 -14.98 7.51 6.19
CA ASP A 15 -14.88 6.86 7.49
C ASP A 15 -14.10 5.55 7.36
N ARG A 16 -13.04 5.42 8.17
CA ARG A 16 -12.11 4.29 8.10
C ARG A 16 -12.80 2.97 8.43
N MET A 17 -13.72 2.94 9.40
CA MET A 17 -14.38 1.70 9.80
C MET A 17 -15.34 1.23 8.72
N HIS A 18 -16.11 2.15 8.14
CA HIS A 18 -16.98 1.84 7.00
C HIS A 18 -16.19 1.41 5.76
N LEU A 19 -15.05 2.05 5.48
CA LEU A 19 -14.18 1.66 4.36
C LEU A 19 -13.66 0.23 4.54
N ILE A 20 -13.18 -0.11 5.74
CA ILE A 20 -12.70 -1.47 6.06
C ILE A 20 -13.85 -2.49 5.95
N SER A 21 -15.07 -2.14 6.39
CA SER A 21 -16.24 -3.02 6.25
C SER A 21 -16.55 -3.29 4.78
N ALA A 22 -16.65 -2.23 3.97
CA ALA A 22 -16.96 -2.34 2.54
C ALA A 22 -15.91 -3.15 1.78
N ILE A 23 -14.61 -2.94 2.09
CA ILE A 23 -13.52 -3.74 1.54
C ILE A 23 -13.70 -5.22 1.88
N ARG A 24 -13.99 -5.56 3.14
CA ARG A 24 -14.18 -6.95 3.59
C ARG A 24 -15.38 -7.63 2.93
N GLU A 25 -16.47 -6.90 2.73
CA GLU A 25 -17.66 -7.39 2.04
C GLU A 25 -17.33 -7.76 0.58
N ILE A 26 -16.65 -6.87 -0.14
CA ILE A 26 -16.23 -7.11 -1.54
C ILE A 26 -15.24 -8.27 -1.62
N GLN A 27 -14.25 -8.34 -0.72
CA GLN A 27 -13.30 -9.45 -0.68
C GLN A 27 -14.00 -10.80 -0.42
N SER A 28 -14.98 -10.82 0.48
CA SER A 28 -15.73 -12.04 0.80
C SER A 28 -16.59 -12.53 -0.37
N ALA A 29 -17.16 -11.60 -1.14
CA ALA A 29 -17.98 -11.91 -2.31
C ALA A 29 -17.17 -12.34 -3.54
N SER A 30 -15.99 -11.73 -3.75
CA SER A 30 -15.17 -11.94 -4.96
C SER A 30 -14.04 -12.94 -4.79
N GLY A 31 -13.58 -13.19 -3.56
CA GLY A 31 -12.36 -13.95 -3.28
C GLY A 31 -11.07 -13.18 -3.59
N SER A 32 -11.16 -11.93 -4.04
CA SER A 32 -9.99 -11.06 -4.26
C SER A 32 -9.40 -10.57 -2.94
N VAL A 33 -8.13 -10.17 -2.97
CA VAL A 33 -7.50 -9.44 -1.86
C VAL A 33 -7.48 -7.95 -2.20
N ILE A 34 -7.99 -7.11 -1.30
CA ILE A 34 -8.03 -5.67 -1.49
C ILE A 34 -7.33 -4.99 -0.33
N ALA A 35 -6.34 -4.16 -0.63
CA ALA A 35 -5.65 -3.32 0.35
C ALA A 35 -5.75 -1.85 -0.06
N ALA A 36 -6.15 -0.98 0.85
CA ALA A 36 -6.16 0.45 0.63
C ALA A 36 -4.91 1.10 1.24
N LEU A 37 -4.23 1.93 0.46
CA LEU A 37 -3.03 2.67 0.86
C LEU A 37 -3.28 4.18 0.72
N ASP A 38 -2.72 4.98 1.62
CA ASP A 38 -2.72 6.44 1.47
C ASP A 38 -1.81 6.85 0.31
N ALA A 39 -2.38 7.50 -0.72
CA ALA A 39 -1.61 7.87 -1.92
C ALA A 39 -0.52 8.92 -1.63
N ARG A 40 -0.56 9.60 -0.46
CA ARG A 40 0.49 10.51 -0.02
C ARG A 40 1.79 9.78 0.37
N LEU A 41 1.72 8.46 0.60
CA LEU A 41 2.84 7.61 0.98
C LEU A 41 3.26 6.64 -0.14
N VAL A 42 2.49 6.55 -1.24
CA VAL A 42 2.80 5.66 -2.36
C VAL A 42 3.66 6.38 -3.41
N VAL A 43 4.96 6.09 -3.42
CA VAL A 43 5.94 6.75 -4.31
C VAL A 43 5.85 6.35 -5.79
N SER A 44 5.26 5.20 -6.12
CA SER A 44 5.08 4.71 -7.49
C SER A 44 4.12 3.53 -7.56
N ASP A 45 3.61 3.22 -8.76
CA ASP A 45 2.87 1.98 -9.02
C ASP A 45 3.73 0.75 -8.71
N ARG A 46 5.04 0.85 -9.05
CA ARG A 46 6.04 -0.18 -8.72
C ARG A 46 6.11 -0.43 -7.23
N HIS A 47 6.00 0.60 -6.38
CA HIS A 47 5.99 0.46 -4.93
C HIS A 47 4.82 -0.40 -4.45
N ALA A 48 3.59 -0.04 -4.83
CA ALA A 48 2.40 -0.79 -4.45
C ALA A 48 2.43 -2.24 -4.98
N ALA A 49 2.76 -2.41 -6.27
CA ALA A 49 2.81 -3.73 -6.89
C ALA A 49 3.93 -4.62 -6.32
N PHE A 50 5.09 -4.04 -5.98
CA PHE A 50 6.19 -4.79 -5.37
C PHE A 50 5.86 -5.25 -3.95
N ALA A 51 5.24 -4.38 -3.15
CA ALA A 51 4.76 -4.73 -1.82
C ALA A 51 3.73 -5.88 -1.88
N ALA A 52 2.78 -5.81 -2.82
CA ALA A 52 1.80 -6.87 -3.04
C ALA A 52 2.46 -8.21 -3.38
N LYS A 53 3.40 -8.22 -4.33
CA LYS A 53 4.16 -9.44 -4.69
C LYS A 53 4.91 -10.02 -3.50
N LYS A 54 5.56 -9.18 -2.69
CA LYS A 54 6.29 -9.61 -1.49
C LYS A 54 5.35 -10.22 -0.43
N ALA A 55 4.18 -9.62 -0.22
CA ALA A 55 3.17 -10.13 0.70
C ALA A 55 2.65 -11.51 0.27
N LEU A 56 2.28 -11.66 -1.01
CA LEU A 56 1.79 -12.94 -1.55
C LEU A 56 2.86 -14.03 -1.47
N LEU A 57 4.12 -13.70 -1.76
CA LEU A 57 5.22 -14.64 -1.61
C LEU A 57 5.40 -15.07 -0.15
N ALA A 58 5.35 -14.12 0.79
CA ALA A 58 5.47 -14.42 2.22
C ALA A 58 4.33 -15.32 2.71
N LEU A 59 3.10 -15.10 2.24
CA LEU A 59 1.94 -15.94 2.52
C LEU A 59 2.10 -17.36 1.95
N ALA A 60 2.50 -17.46 0.68
CA ALA A 60 2.71 -18.74 0.01
C ALA A 60 3.78 -19.60 0.69
N GLU A 61 4.80 -18.96 1.27
CA GLU A 61 5.89 -19.62 1.98
C GLU A 61 5.63 -19.78 3.49
N GLY A 62 4.46 -19.38 4.00
CA GLY A 62 4.12 -19.45 5.44
C GLY A 62 5.02 -18.58 6.33
N ARG A 63 5.64 -17.55 5.74
CA ARG A 63 6.56 -16.61 6.38
C ARG A 63 5.89 -15.28 6.77
N ASN A 64 4.60 -15.13 6.48
CA ASN A 64 3.83 -13.92 6.73
C ASN A 64 3.74 -13.59 8.23
N VAL A 65 3.64 -12.30 8.55
CA VAL A 65 3.43 -11.82 9.93
C VAL A 65 1.94 -11.59 10.19
N ALA A 66 1.23 -10.98 9.24
CA ALA A 66 -0.21 -10.80 9.30
C ALA A 66 -0.94 -12.02 8.72
N LYS A 67 -2.02 -12.45 9.38
CA LYS A 67 -2.91 -13.50 8.88
C LYS A 67 -3.81 -13.02 7.74
N ASP A 68 -4.14 -11.74 7.74
CA ASP A 68 -4.94 -11.09 6.69
C ASP A 68 -4.00 -10.66 5.56
N PRO A 69 -4.19 -11.14 4.32
CA PRO A 69 -3.35 -10.75 3.19
C PRO A 69 -3.34 -9.24 2.93
N SER A 70 -4.45 -8.54 3.14
CA SER A 70 -4.51 -7.08 2.95
C SER A 70 -3.58 -6.34 3.91
N LEU A 71 -3.52 -6.79 5.17
CA LEU A 71 -2.62 -6.24 6.18
C LEU A 71 -1.16 -6.61 5.92
N GLU A 72 -0.90 -7.78 5.34
CA GLU A 72 0.46 -8.16 4.94
C GLU A 72 0.96 -7.29 3.77
N ILE A 73 0.07 -6.91 2.84
CA ILE A 73 0.38 -5.92 1.79
C ILE A 73 0.73 -4.57 2.41
N LEU A 74 -0.08 -4.05 3.35
CA LEU A 74 0.24 -2.81 4.08
C LEU A 74 1.60 -2.90 4.77
N ARG A 75 1.90 -4.04 5.41
CA ARG A 75 3.17 -4.29 6.08
C ARG A 75 4.35 -4.14 5.13
N TYR A 76 4.33 -4.84 4.00
CA TYR A 76 5.39 -4.70 3.01
C TYR A 76 5.44 -3.29 2.41
N ALA A 77 4.31 -2.67 2.09
CA ALA A 77 4.26 -1.32 1.54
C ALA A 77 4.83 -0.27 2.50
N SER A 78 4.66 -0.44 3.80
CA SER A 78 5.23 0.47 4.80
C SER A 78 6.75 0.31 4.99
N GLY A 79 7.37 -0.75 4.46
CA GLY A 79 8.73 -1.12 4.81
C GLY A 79 8.92 -1.54 6.28
N GLN A 80 7.83 -1.70 7.04
CA GLN A 80 7.88 -2.01 8.47
C GLN A 80 7.83 -3.52 8.74
N ARG A 81 8.42 -3.91 9.87
CA ARG A 81 8.33 -5.29 10.38
C ARG A 81 7.09 -5.53 11.23
N GLN A 82 6.58 -4.48 11.86
CA GLN A 82 5.47 -4.53 12.80
C GLN A 82 4.18 -4.06 12.12
N ILE A 83 3.11 -4.83 12.28
CA ILE A 83 1.80 -4.52 11.69
C ILE A 83 1.27 -3.18 12.20
N GLU A 84 1.42 -2.91 13.50
CA GLU A 84 0.90 -1.68 14.13
C GLU A 84 1.46 -0.41 13.47
N LYS A 85 2.76 -0.39 13.19
CA LYS A 85 3.41 0.71 12.47
C LYS A 85 2.97 0.77 11.00
N ALA A 86 2.76 -0.38 10.38
CA ALA A 86 2.32 -0.46 9.00
C ALA A 86 0.90 0.08 8.76
N LEU A 87 0.05 0.16 9.80
CA LEU A 87 -1.29 0.74 9.67
C LEU A 87 -1.27 2.21 9.26
N LEU A 88 -0.17 2.93 9.51
CA LEU A 88 0.05 4.30 9.04
C LEU A 88 0.11 4.42 7.51
N MET A 89 0.39 3.31 6.82
CA MET A 89 0.36 3.23 5.36
C MET A 89 -1.07 3.24 4.79
N GLY A 90 -2.06 2.89 5.61
CA GLY A 90 -3.47 2.85 5.21
C GLY A 90 -4.16 4.23 5.27
N PRO A 91 -5.39 4.34 4.73
CA PRO A 91 -6.15 5.57 4.77
C PRO A 91 -6.47 6.06 6.19
N SER A 92 -6.46 7.38 6.34
CA SER A 92 -6.81 8.17 7.52
C SER A 92 -7.88 9.21 7.15
N GLN A 93 -8.38 9.96 8.13
CA GLN A 93 -9.31 11.08 7.85
C GLN A 93 -8.69 12.18 6.96
N ALA A 94 -7.36 12.28 6.95
CA ALA A 94 -6.64 13.24 6.13
C ALA A 94 -6.33 12.73 4.72
N THR A 95 -6.72 11.49 4.39
CA THR A 95 -6.44 10.88 3.09
C THR A 95 -7.38 11.45 2.03
N GLU A 96 -6.83 12.29 1.14
CA GLU A 96 -7.55 12.90 0.02
C GLU A 96 -7.60 11.99 -1.20
N ARG A 97 -6.55 11.19 -1.41
CA ARG A 97 -6.44 10.19 -2.47
C ARG A 97 -5.88 8.90 -1.89
N MET A 98 -6.34 7.77 -2.40
CA MET A 98 -5.87 6.45 -2.02
C MET A 98 -5.52 5.60 -3.23
N VAL A 99 -4.72 4.56 -2.99
CA VAL A 99 -4.40 3.51 -3.94
C VAL A 99 -5.02 2.22 -3.43
N LEU A 100 -5.98 1.67 -4.18
CA LEU A 100 -6.49 0.33 -3.94
C LEU A 100 -5.63 -0.67 -4.71
N VAL A 101 -4.98 -1.55 -3.97
CA VAL A 101 -4.27 -2.71 -4.49
C VAL A 101 -5.23 -3.88 -4.49
N VAL A 102 -5.60 -4.37 -5.66
CA VAL A 102 -6.46 -5.54 -5.84
C VAL A 102 -5.62 -6.68 -6.38
N VAL A 103 -5.62 -7.82 -5.70
CA VAL A 103 -4.93 -9.05 -6.14
C VAL A 103 -5.96 -10.12 -6.47
N GLY A 104 -5.79 -10.73 -7.65
CA GLY A 104 -6.77 -11.63 -8.25
C GLY A 104 -7.67 -10.88 -9.23
N ASP A 105 -8.85 -11.44 -9.52
CA ASP A 105 -9.80 -10.82 -10.43
C ASP A 105 -10.29 -9.49 -9.84
N LEU A 106 -10.35 -8.45 -10.67
CA LEU A 106 -10.85 -7.14 -10.27
C LEU A 106 -12.39 -7.18 -10.15
N PRO A 107 -12.97 -7.12 -8.93
CA PRO A 107 -14.42 -7.09 -8.79
C PRO A 107 -14.94 -5.72 -9.24
N GLY A 108 -16.06 -5.70 -9.97
CA GLY A 108 -16.66 -4.45 -10.43
C GLY A 108 -17.04 -3.53 -9.27
N GLU A 109 -17.37 -4.09 -8.11
CA GLU A 109 -17.70 -3.37 -6.89
C GLU A 109 -16.50 -2.60 -6.30
N ALA A 110 -15.25 -2.94 -6.65
CA ALA A 110 -14.08 -2.19 -6.16
C ALA A 110 -14.10 -0.72 -6.62
N SER A 111 -14.71 -0.43 -7.78
CA SER A 111 -14.88 0.95 -8.26
C SER A 111 -15.85 1.78 -7.39
N SER A 112 -16.66 1.13 -6.53
CA SER A 112 -17.52 1.85 -5.57
C SER A 112 -16.76 2.38 -4.35
N LEU A 113 -15.51 1.96 -4.17
CA LEU A 113 -14.66 2.42 -3.07
C LEU A 113 -13.86 3.68 -3.43
N VAL A 114 -13.56 3.87 -4.72
CA VAL A 114 -12.67 4.92 -5.20
C VAL A 114 -13.27 5.64 -6.41
N ASP A 115 -13.28 6.98 -6.34
CA ASP A 115 -13.61 7.85 -7.46
C ASP A 115 -12.33 8.10 -8.26
N GLU A 116 -12.10 7.31 -9.31
CA GLU A 116 -10.92 7.41 -10.17
C GLU A 116 -10.90 8.73 -10.94
N ASP A 117 -9.84 9.50 -10.73
CA ASP A 117 -9.68 10.85 -11.30
C ASP A 117 -8.72 10.90 -12.51
N GLY A 118 -8.16 9.75 -12.91
CA GLY A 118 -7.22 9.63 -14.02
C GLY A 118 -5.83 10.25 -13.79
N LEU A 119 -5.54 10.73 -12.57
CA LEU A 119 -4.26 11.39 -12.25
C LEU A 119 -3.12 10.40 -11.93
N GLY A 120 -3.36 9.10 -12.06
CA GLY A 120 -2.44 8.04 -11.65
C GLY A 120 -2.28 7.95 -10.12
N CYS A 121 -1.47 6.99 -9.66
CA CYS A 121 -1.37 6.64 -8.24
C CYS A 121 -0.33 7.47 -7.46
N THR A 122 0.43 8.33 -8.13
CA THR A 122 1.59 9.03 -7.57
C THR A 122 1.27 10.47 -7.18
N THR A 123 0.70 10.66 -5.99
CA THR A 123 0.54 11.98 -5.35
C THR A 123 1.22 12.06 -3.99
N TRP A 124 2.36 11.38 -3.88
CA TRP A 124 3.12 11.32 -2.65
C TRP A 124 3.65 12.69 -2.22
N LYS A 125 3.85 12.85 -0.91
CA LYS A 125 4.38 14.08 -0.30
C LYS A 125 5.74 13.77 0.30
N LYS A 126 6.78 14.49 -0.14
CA LYS A 126 8.18 14.28 0.29
C LYS A 126 8.28 14.08 1.80
N ASP A 127 7.82 15.06 2.58
CA ASP A 127 8.02 15.07 4.03
C ASP A 127 7.31 13.90 4.72
N LEU A 128 6.10 13.56 4.28
CA LEU A 128 5.34 12.42 4.81
C LEU A 128 6.01 11.08 4.47
N VAL A 129 6.56 10.95 3.25
CA VAL A 129 7.30 9.75 2.84
C VAL A 129 8.59 9.63 3.65
N MET A 130 9.36 10.70 3.77
CA MET A 130 10.61 10.67 4.54
C MET A 130 10.36 10.29 6.00
N GLU A 131 9.34 10.89 6.63
CA GLU A 131 8.93 10.55 7.99
C GLU A 131 8.48 9.08 8.12
N ALA A 132 7.56 8.62 7.27
CA ALA A 132 6.99 7.28 7.36
C ALA A 132 8.02 6.15 7.15
N PHE A 133 9.02 6.40 6.29
CA PHE A 133 10.06 5.43 5.95
C PHE A 133 11.37 5.65 6.71
N GLY A 134 11.44 6.63 7.62
CA GLY A 134 12.63 6.97 8.38
C GLY A 134 13.83 7.32 7.50
N ILE A 135 13.58 8.04 6.40
CA ILE A 135 14.61 8.48 5.46
C ILE A 135 15.10 9.85 5.91
N SER A 136 16.39 9.94 6.20
CA SER A 136 17.03 11.16 6.70
C SER A 136 17.39 12.14 5.58
N ASP A 137 17.60 13.40 5.95
CA ASP A 137 18.13 14.40 5.01
C ASP A 137 19.52 14.00 4.50
N ASP A 138 20.39 13.45 5.35
CA ASP A 138 21.71 12.94 4.95
C ASP A 138 21.64 11.89 3.83
N GLU A 139 20.65 10.99 3.89
CA GLU A 139 20.42 10.01 2.81
C GLU A 139 19.98 10.70 1.52
N ILE A 140 19.10 11.70 1.61
CA ILE A 140 18.66 12.48 0.44
C ILE A 140 19.79 13.32 -0.14
N GLU A 141 20.67 13.89 0.68
CA GLU A 141 21.86 14.60 0.22
C GLU A 141 22.84 13.66 -0.50
N ALA A 142 22.95 12.41 -0.05
CA ALA A 142 23.83 11.42 -0.64
C ALA A 142 23.36 10.91 -2.01
N VAL A 143 22.06 10.68 -2.20
CA VAL A 143 21.52 10.07 -3.44
C VAL A 143 20.73 11.02 -4.34
N GLY A 144 20.27 12.15 -3.83
CA GLY A 144 19.35 13.06 -4.52
C GLY A 144 17.87 12.73 -4.27
N LEU A 145 17.03 13.76 -4.28
CA LEU A 145 15.59 13.63 -4.01
C LEU A 145 14.86 12.77 -5.06
N ASP A 146 15.34 12.76 -6.30
CA ASP A 146 14.81 11.92 -7.39
C ASP A 146 14.94 10.42 -7.10
N ARG A 147 15.85 10.04 -6.19
CA ARG A 147 16.08 8.65 -5.73
C ARG A 147 15.27 8.27 -4.50
N LEU A 148 14.46 9.18 -3.93
CA LEU A 148 13.58 8.87 -2.80
C LEU A 148 12.67 7.64 -3.06
N PRO A 149 12.06 7.46 -4.26
CA PRO A 149 11.31 6.25 -4.55
C PRO A 149 12.14 4.96 -4.47
N ASP A 150 13.42 5.01 -4.85
CA ASP A 150 14.32 3.84 -4.79
C ASP A 150 14.66 3.47 -3.36
N LEU A 151 14.88 4.46 -2.48
CA LEU A 151 15.04 4.22 -1.04
C LEU A 151 13.80 3.54 -0.46
N VAL A 152 12.59 4.02 -0.79
CA VAL A 152 11.34 3.37 -0.35
C VAL A 152 11.27 1.92 -0.83
N ILE A 153 11.55 1.64 -2.10
CA ILE A 153 11.57 0.27 -2.64
C ILE A 153 12.60 -0.61 -1.91
N GLU A 154 13.76 -0.06 -1.56
CA GLU A 154 14.76 -0.77 -0.76
C GLU A 154 14.20 -1.14 0.62
N ARG A 155 13.50 -0.23 1.32
CA ARG A 155 12.85 -0.55 2.61
C ARG A 155 11.86 -1.69 2.46
N VAL A 156 11.04 -1.69 1.40
CA VAL A 156 10.12 -2.80 1.08
C VAL A 156 10.87 -4.12 0.85
N ALA A 157 12.00 -4.07 0.14
CA ALA A 157 12.82 -5.27 -0.14
C ALA A 157 13.45 -5.85 1.14
N LEU A 158 13.92 -4.97 2.05
CA LEU A 158 14.68 -5.30 3.25
C LEU A 158 13.83 -5.67 4.47
N VAL A 159 12.50 -5.62 4.36
CA VAL A 159 11.56 -6.01 5.42
C VAL A 159 11.94 -7.36 6.07
N ASP A 160 12.40 -8.34 5.28
CA ASP A 160 12.77 -9.68 5.72
C ASP A 160 14.29 -9.91 5.93
N ALA A 161 15.15 -8.94 5.65
CA ALA A 161 16.59 -9.16 5.50
C ALA A 161 17.34 -9.51 6.81
N TYR A 162 16.75 -9.23 7.98
CA TYR A 162 17.31 -9.62 9.27
C TYR A 162 16.21 -10.27 10.10
N ARG A 163 15.92 -11.55 9.83
CA ARG A 163 15.02 -12.36 10.65
C ARG A 163 15.80 -13.06 11.75
#